data_AF-A0A7Y9IQS5-F1
#
_entry.id   AF-A0A7Y9IQS5-F1
#
_cell.length_a   1.000
_cell.length_b   1.000
_cell.length_c   1.000
_cell.angle_alpha   90.00
_cell.angle_beta   90.00
_cell.angle_gamma   90.00
#
_symmetry.space_group_name_H-M   'P 1'
#
loop_
_entity.id
_entity.type
_entity.pdbx_description
1 polymer ?
#
loop_
_entity_poly.entity_id
_entity_poly.type
_entity_poly.pdbx_seq_one_letter_code
_entity_poly.pdbx_strand_id
1 'polypeptide(L)'
;MGIVKISDLMHENLRLAGNALSRSINAQAEHWMRVGMLTEMHPDLDYRDICQMLIRAELAGGLDIAAAVADQAAKPRTMSKAASAATIKTAGH
;
A
#
# COMPACT_ATOMS: atom_id res chain seq x y z
N MET A 1 -13.00 20.68 -9.79
CA MET A 1 -11.91 19.68 -9.70
C MET A 1 -10.90 19.98 -10.79
N GLY A 2 -9.60 19.94 -10.46
CA GLY A 2 -8.54 20.08 -11.46
C GLY A 2 -8.51 18.87 -12.40
N ILE A 3 -8.33 19.09 -13.70
CA ILE A 3 -8.23 18.02 -14.69
C ILE A 3 -6.76 17.61 -14.78
N VAL A 4 -6.46 16.35 -14.43
CA VAL A 4 -5.14 15.76 -14.65
C VAL A 4 -5.08 15.26 -16.08
N LYS A 5 -4.10 15.76 -16.86
CA LYS A 5 -3.84 15.27 -18.22
C LYS A 5 -3.01 13.99 -18.15
N ILE A 6 -3.43 12.97 -18.87
CA ILE A 6 -2.70 11.70 -19.07
C ILE A 6 -2.56 11.43 -20.57
N SER A 7 -1.62 10.57 -20.96
CA SER A 7 -1.45 10.20 -22.37
C SER A 7 -2.62 9.36 -22.88
N ASP A 8 -2.90 9.43 -24.19
CA ASP A 8 -3.96 8.64 -24.83
C ASP A 8 -3.78 7.13 -24.60
N LEU A 9 -2.54 6.65 -24.68
CA LEU A 9 -2.21 5.26 -24.36
C LEU A 9 -2.61 4.87 -22.94
N MET A 10 -2.35 5.74 -21.96
CA MET A 10 -2.72 5.46 -20.57
C MET A 10 -4.23 5.52 -20.36
N HIS A 11 -4.92 6.42 -21.06
CA HIS A 11 -6.37 6.50 -21.04
C HIS A 11 -7.02 5.20 -21.58
N GLU A 12 -6.48 4.63 -22.66
CA GLU A 12 -6.95 3.34 -23.19
C GLU A 12 -6.63 2.16 -22.26
N ASN A 13 -5.46 2.16 -21.61
CA ASN A 13 -5.14 1.17 -20.58
C ASN A 13 -6.12 1.22 -19.40
N LEU A 14 -6.50 2.42 -18.94
CA LEU A 14 -7.51 2.60 -17.90
C LEU A 14 -8.88 2.10 -18.33
N ARG A 15 -9.29 2.36 -19.58
CA ARG A 15 -10.54 1.86 -20.13
C ARG A 15 -10.58 0.34 -20.16
N LEU A 16 -9.51 -0.30 -20.64
CA LEU A 16 -9.39 -1.75 -20.72
C LEU A 16 -9.44 -2.38 -19.32
N ALA A 17 -8.60 -1.90 -18.40
CA ALA A 17 -8.54 -2.41 -17.03
C ALA A 17 -9.85 -2.19 -16.27
N GLY A 18 -10.47 -1.00 -16.42
CA GLY A 18 -11.74 -0.66 -15.80
C GLY A 18 -12.85 -1.61 -16.26
N ASN A 19 -12.97 -1.84 -17.56
CA ASN A 19 -13.94 -2.80 -18.11
C ASN A 19 -13.71 -4.22 -17.56
N ALA A 20 -12.46 -4.69 -17.53
CA ALA A 20 -12.11 -6.03 -17.03
C ALA A 20 -12.39 -6.19 -15.52
N LEU A 21 -12.21 -5.13 -14.73
CA LEU A 21 -12.37 -5.13 -13.27
C LEU A 21 -13.73 -4.58 -12.83
N SER A 22 -14.66 -4.36 -13.77
CA SER A 22 -16.00 -3.82 -13.51
C SER A 22 -15.99 -2.48 -12.76
N ARG A 23 -15.13 -1.55 -13.19
CA ARG A 23 -15.01 -0.19 -12.65
C ARG A 23 -15.16 0.87 -13.75
N SER A 24 -15.65 2.05 -13.39
CA SER A 24 -15.57 3.22 -14.28
C SER A 24 -14.10 3.61 -14.52
N ILE A 25 -13.84 4.35 -15.59
CA ILE A 25 -12.47 4.80 -15.91
C ILE A 25 -11.87 5.65 -14.78
N ASN A 26 -12.69 6.52 -14.17
CA ASN A 26 -12.27 7.34 -13.03
C ASN A 26 -12.00 6.48 -11.79
N ALA A 27 -12.88 5.52 -11.49
CA ALA A 27 -12.68 4.63 -10.34
C ALA A 27 -11.42 3.76 -10.50
N GLN A 28 -11.12 3.32 -11.73
CA GLN A 28 -9.88 2.59 -12.01
C GLN A 28 -8.64 3.49 -11.88
N ALA A 29 -8.72 4.74 -12.34
CA ALA A 29 -7.64 5.71 -12.19
C ALA A 29 -7.37 6.02 -10.72
N GLU A 30 -8.43 6.28 -9.95
CA GLU A 30 -8.35 6.47 -8.49
C GLU A 30 -7.74 5.26 -7.80
N HIS A 31 -8.16 4.04 -8.15
CA HIS A 31 -7.60 2.83 -7.57
C HIS A 31 -6.09 2.72 -7.82
N TRP A 32 -5.61 2.94 -9.04
CA TRP A 32 -4.17 2.94 -9.33
C TRP A 32 -3.41 4.04 -8.60
N MET A 33 -3.97 5.24 -8.51
CA MET A 33 -3.35 6.34 -7.76
C MET A 33 -3.24 6.01 -6.27
N ARG A 34 -4.30 5.45 -5.66
CA ARG A 34 -4.27 5.04 -4.24
C ARG A 34 -3.27 3.90 -4.01
N VAL A 35 -3.28 2.88 -4.86
CA VAL A 35 -2.32 1.75 -4.76
C VAL A 35 -0.89 2.23 -4.90
N GLY A 36 -0.57 3.01 -5.94
CA GLY A 36 0.78 3.50 -6.20
C GLY A 36 1.33 4.30 -5.02
N MET A 37 0.54 5.25 -4.52
CA MET A 37 0.95 6.08 -3.40
C MET A 37 1.08 5.28 -2.09
N LEU A 38 0.19 4.32 -1.81
CA LEU A 38 0.32 3.45 -0.63
C LEU A 38 1.57 2.55 -0.72
N THR A 39 1.91 2.04 -1.91
CA THR A 39 3.13 1.25 -2.12
C THR A 39 4.38 2.09 -1.94
N GLU A 40 4.40 3.35 -2.38
CA GLU A 40 5.53 4.27 -2.12
C GLU A 40 5.70 4.57 -0.62
N MET A 41 4.59 4.72 0.10
CA MET A 41 4.55 5.02 1.52
C MET A 41 4.87 3.82 2.42
N HIS A 42 4.54 2.62 1.97
CA HIS A 42 4.68 1.37 2.71
C HIS A 42 5.42 0.32 1.86
N PRO A 43 6.72 0.52 1.57
CA PRO A 43 7.50 -0.35 0.69
C PRO A 43 7.65 -1.79 1.20
N ASP A 44 7.40 -2.01 2.49
CA ASP A 44 7.50 -3.31 3.15
C ASP A 44 6.23 -4.16 3.01
N LEU A 45 5.13 -3.55 2.55
CA LEU A 45 3.84 -4.23 2.40
C LEU A 45 3.69 -4.83 1.01
N ASP A 46 3.06 -6.00 0.94
CA ASP A 46 2.70 -6.60 -0.33
C ASP A 46 1.36 -6.05 -0.86
N TYR A 47 1.06 -6.39 -2.12
CA TYR A 47 -0.18 -5.92 -2.75
C TYR A 47 -1.46 -6.37 -2.02
N ARG A 48 -1.45 -7.55 -1.39
CA ARG A 48 -2.59 -8.08 -0.63
C ARG A 48 -2.83 -7.22 0.61
N ASP A 49 -1.78 -6.82 1.32
CA ASP A 49 -1.86 -5.95 2.49
C ASP A 49 -2.38 -4.56 2.12
N ILE A 50 -1.88 -3.99 1.02
CA ILE A 50 -2.37 -2.71 0.47
C ILE A 50 -3.87 -2.79 0.15
N CYS A 51 -4.33 -3.88 -0.46
CA CYS A 51 -5.76 -4.07 -0.75
C CYS A 51 -6.59 -4.17 0.53
N GLN A 52 -6.11 -4.84 1.58
CA GLN A 52 -6.81 -4.91 2.86
C GLN A 52 -6.91 -3.53 3.52
N MET A 53 -5.86 -2.71 3.43
CA MET A 53 -5.89 -1.33 3.93
C MET A 53 -6.96 -0.51 3.20
N LEU A 54 -7.02 -0.60 1.88
CA LEU A 54 -8.05 0.09 1.08
C LEU A 54 -9.48 -0.32 1.49
N ILE A 55 -9.73 -1.62 1.69
CA ILE A 55 -11.04 -2.13 2.12
C ILE A 55 -11.39 -1.62 3.52
N ARG A 56 -10.44 -1.65 4.46
CA ARG A 56 -10.65 -1.15 5.83
C ARG A 56 -10.96 0.34 5.84
N ALA A 57 -10.26 1.12 5.03
CA ALA A 57 -10.49 2.54 4.90
C ALA A 57 -11.88 2.84 4.33
N GLU A 58 -12.31 2.12 3.30
CA GLU A 58 -13.67 2.26 2.74
C GLU A 58 -14.75 1.94 3.79
N LEU A 59 -14.58 0.84 4.53
CA LEU A 59 -15.49 0.48 5.64
C LEU A 59 -15.52 1.54 6.76
N ALA A 60 -14.44 2.31 6.93
CA ALA A 60 -14.36 3.40 7.90
C ALA A 60 -14.97 4.73 7.40
N GLY A 61 -15.61 4.73 6.22
CA GLY A 61 -16.24 5.91 5.63
C GLY A 61 -15.44 6.56 4.50
N GLY A 62 -14.43 5.87 3.97
CA GLY A 62 -13.60 6.31 2.85
C GLY A 62 -12.14 6.49 3.23
N LEU A 63 -11.26 6.41 2.23
CA LEU A 63 -9.82 6.61 2.44
C LEU A 63 -9.47 8.09 2.49
N ASP A 64 -9.18 8.59 3.69
CA ASP A 64 -8.37 9.80 3.85
C ASP A 64 -6.89 9.43 3.68
N ILE A 65 -6.41 9.62 2.46
CA ILE A 65 -5.02 9.46 2.04
C ILE A 65 -4.08 10.26 2.96
N ALA A 66 -4.43 11.49 3.32
CA ALA A 66 -3.56 12.34 4.13
C ALA A 66 -3.44 11.80 5.56
N ALA A 67 -4.53 11.28 6.12
CA ALA A 67 -4.53 10.62 7.41
C ALA A 67 -3.74 9.29 7.38
N ALA A 68 -3.89 8.49 6.32
CA ALA A 68 -3.17 7.22 6.15
C ALA A 68 -1.64 7.44 6.06
N VAL A 69 -1.23 8.56 5.45
CA VAL A 69 0.18 8.99 5.37
C VAL A 69 0.69 9.53 6.71
N ALA A 70 -0.15 10.24 7.48
CA ALA A 70 0.22 10.85 8.74
C ALA A 70 0.39 9.86 9.91
N ASP A 71 -0.33 8.74 9.92
CA ASP A 71 -0.28 7.74 11.00
C ASP A 71 1.13 7.10 11.17
N GLN A 72 1.97 7.15 10.12
CA GLN A 72 3.38 6.76 10.16
C GLN A 72 4.23 7.60 11.12
N ALA A 73 3.83 8.84 11.44
CA ALA A 73 4.57 9.70 12.38
C ALA A 73 4.30 9.36 13.86
N ALA A 74 3.25 8.59 14.16
CA ALA A 74 2.73 8.43 15.54
C ALA A 74 3.09 7.09 16.21
N LYS A 75 3.57 6.08 15.48
CA LYS A 75 3.84 4.76 16.07
C LYS A 75 5.33 4.55 16.37
N PRO A 76 5.73 4.39 17.65
CA PRO A 76 7.09 4.01 17.98
C PRO A 76 7.35 2.63 17.37
N ARG A 77 8.42 2.53 16.57
CA ARG A 77 8.98 1.27 16.08
C ARG A 77 9.33 0.40 17.29
N THR A 78 8.41 -0.46 17.72
CA THR A 78 8.69 -1.47 18.73
C THR A 78 9.79 -2.36 18.18
N MET A 79 10.98 -2.22 18.77
CA MET A 79 12.14 -3.05 18.51
C MET A 79 11.73 -4.52 18.66
N SER A 80 11.90 -5.31 17.61
CA SER A 80 12.01 -6.76 17.80
C SER A 80 13.35 -7.04 18.47
N LYS A 81 13.31 -7.16 19.81
CA LYS A 81 14.41 -7.69 20.61
C LYS A 81 14.12 -9.17 20.87
N ALA A 82 14.99 -10.04 20.34
CA ALA A 82 15.52 -11.28 20.91
C ALA A 82 15.75 -12.31 19.79
N ALA A 83 16.86 -13.05 19.71
CA ALA A 83 17.83 -13.37 20.76
C ALA A 83 19.26 -13.48 20.19
N SER A 84 20.21 -12.95 20.96
CA SER A 84 21.61 -13.32 20.90
C SER A 84 22.00 -13.82 22.29
N ALA A 85 22.38 -15.09 22.40
CA ALA A 85 23.12 -15.70 23.52
C ALA A 85 23.55 -17.10 23.05
N ALA A 86 24.83 -17.30 22.71
CA ALA A 86 25.92 -17.73 23.60
C ALA A 86 26.24 -19.23 23.34
N THR A 87 27.37 -19.56 22.71
CA THR A 87 28.71 -19.78 23.33
C THR A 87 28.91 -21.23 23.81
N ILE A 88 29.75 -21.96 23.07
CA ILE A 88 30.76 -22.96 23.48
C ILE A 88 30.31 -24.26 24.18
N LYS A 89 30.55 -25.39 23.49
CA LYS A 89 30.84 -26.74 24.06
C LYS A 89 31.40 -27.60 22.89
N THR A 90 32.49 -28.37 22.91
CA THR A 90 33.55 -28.76 23.87
C THR A 90 34.62 -29.53 23.07
N ALA A 91 35.90 -29.42 23.48
CA ALA A 91 36.97 -30.34 23.10
C ALA A 91 36.98 -31.57 24.04
N GLY A 92 37.41 -32.73 23.53
CA GLY A 92 38.01 -33.83 24.30
C GLY A 92 37.18 -35.10 24.51
N HIS A 93 37.40 -36.12 23.67
CA HIS A 93 38.12 -37.36 24.00
C HIS A 93 38.48 -38.09 22.69
#